data_AF-A0AAI8NIK4-F1
#
_entry.id   AF-A0AAI8NIK4-F1
#
_cell.length_a   1.000
_cell.length_b   1.000
_cell.length_c   1.000
_cell.angle_alpha   90.00
_cell.angle_beta   90.00
_cell.angle_gamma   90.00
#
_symmetry.space_group_name_H-M   'P 1'
#
loop_
_entity.id
_entity.type
_entity.pdbx_description
1 polymer ?
#
loop_
_entity_poly.entity_id
_entity_poly.type
_entity_poly.pdbx_seq_one_letter_code
_entity_poly.pdbx_strand_id
1 'polypeptide(L)'
;MTTNPLTAEDPTTRAEYVGGRWQPAGRYTTTRGVTEATNRLNSAVDRIRGQRSLSDEAKRIGVARAYREARDTINSMRQAETDRIEGARTKLSRQLFGHVGEADAQTVIIRRDAADRAAKLTNRVDAERALKLAEANGDSHMAQAIAAHAQAHMWGEVVGTYLASRPQATAAAEELSSLPDTADPGWRMGQAITYSLMRPSELEGISEYQVDALADTVLDG
;
A
#
# COMPACT_ATOMS: atom_id res chain seq x y z
N MET A 1 6.94 -17.31 -27.48
CA MET A 1 6.52 -16.14 -26.69
C MET A 1 5.14 -16.43 -26.13
N THR A 2 5.05 -16.78 -24.85
CA THR A 2 3.80 -17.10 -24.16
C THR A 2 3.16 -15.80 -23.64
N THR A 3 2.18 -15.29 -24.38
CA THR A 3 1.39 -14.13 -23.97
C THR A 3 0.69 -14.43 -22.64
N ASN A 4 0.83 -13.56 -21.64
CA ASN A 4 0.23 -13.73 -20.31
C ASN A 4 -1.31 -13.60 -20.41
N PRO A 5 -2.08 -14.69 -20.23
CA PRO A 5 -3.53 -14.66 -20.44
C PRO A 5 -4.26 -13.93 -19.31
N LEU A 6 -3.64 -13.77 -18.13
CA LEU A 6 -4.28 -13.12 -16.97
C LEU A 6 -4.25 -11.60 -17.08
N THR A 7 -3.20 -11.03 -17.70
CA THR A 7 -3.14 -9.59 -18.00
C THR A 7 -4.02 -9.18 -19.18
N ALA A 8 -4.44 -10.14 -20.01
CA ALA A 8 -5.35 -9.88 -21.14
C ALA A 8 -6.80 -9.71 -20.67
N GLU A 9 -7.19 -10.37 -19.58
CA GLU A 9 -8.51 -10.23 -18.96
C GLU A 9 -8.57 -9.08 -17.95
N ASP A 10 -7.47 -8.82 -17.23
CA ASP A 10 -7.32 -7.69 -16.32
C ASP A 10 -5.86 -7.19 -16.30
N PRO A 11 -5.55 -6.04 -16.92
CA PRO A 11 -4.19 -5.51 -17.02
C PRO A 11 -3.58 -5.13 -15.66
N THR A 12 -4.37 -5.16 -14.59
CA THR A 12 -3.93 -4.81 -13.23
C THR A 12 -3.58 -6.03 -12.37
N THR A 13 -3.84 -7.25 -12.85
CA THR A 13 -3.44 -8.46 -12.13
C THR A 13 -1.96 -8.74 -12.33
N ARG A 14 -1.15 -8.57 -11.28
CA ARG A 14 0.21 -9.15 -11.26
C ARG A 14 0.06 -10.67 -11.35
N ALA A 15 0.58 -11.25 -12.41
CA ALA A 15 0.68 -12.70 -12.56
C ALA A 15 2.14 -13.11 -12.44
N GLU A 16 2.39 -14.18 -11.70
CA GLU A 16 3.69 -14.82 -11.62
C GLU A 16 3.67 -16.13 -12.42
N TYR A 17 4.79 -16.45 -13.08
CA TYR A 17 4.93 -17.71 -13.81
C TYR A 17 5.67 -18.71 -12.93
N VAL A 18 4.93 -19.62 -12.30
CA VAL A 18 5.47 -20.60 -11.35
C VAL A 18 5.15 -22.01 -11.84
N GLY A 19 6.19 -22.83 -12.04
CA GLY A 19 6.03 -24.24 -12.40
C GLY A 19 5.36 -24.49 -13.77
N GLY A 20 5.56 -23.61 -14.75
CA GLY A 20 4.99 -23.78 -16.10
C GLY A 20 3.55 -23.28 -16.26
N ARG A 21 3.00 -22.58 -15.27
CA ARG A 21 1.64 -21.98 -15.31
C ARG A 21 1.67 -20.56 -14.78
N TRP A 22 0.88 -19.68 -15.40
CA TRP A 22 0.61 -18.34 -14.85
C TRP A 22 -0.33 -18.46 -13.65
N GLN A 23 0.07 -17.90 -12.51
CA GLN A 23 -0.73 -17.82 -11.29
C GLN A 23 -0.97 -16.35 -10.93
N PRO A 24 -2.18 -15.99 -10.44
CA PRO A 24 -2.43 -14.65 -9.93
C PRO A 24 -1.62 -14.44 -8.63
N ALA A 25 -0.69 -13.48 -8.65
CA ALA A 25 0.09 -13.08 -7.48
C ALA A 25 -0.76 -12.18 -6.58
N GLY A 26 -1.70 -12.82 -5.87
CA GLY A 26 -2.67 -12.16 -5.00
C GLY A 26 -3.89 -11.64 -5.76
N ARG A 27 -5.09 -12.12 -5.38
CA ARG A 27 -6.33 -11.44 -5.74
C ARG A 27 -6.43 -10.20 -4.88
N TYR A 28 -6.10 -9.03 -5.42
CA TYR A 28 -6.44 -7.79 -4.73
C TYR A 28 -7.94 -7.57 -4.90
N THR A 29 -8.71 -7.71 -3.82
CA THR A 29 -10.14 -7.43 -3.75
C THR A 29 -10.50 -6.01 -4.25
N THR A 30 -9.49 -5.14 -4.31
CA THR A 30 -9.58 -3.72 -4.63
C THR A 30 -9.93 -3.43 -6.08
N THR A 31 -9.41 -4.16 -7.07
CA THR A 31 -9.74 -3.91 -8.49
C THR A 31 -11.23 -4.09 -8.77
N ARG A 32 -11.83 -5.15 -8.19
CA ARG A 32 -13.27 -5.40 -8.32
C ARG A 32 -14.10 -4.25 -7.74
N GLY A 33 -13.72 -3.73 -6.57
CA GLY A 33 -14.40 -2.60 -5.93
C GLY A 33 -14.36 -1.33 -6.77
N VAL A 34 -13.20 -1.05 -7.40
CA VAL A 34 -13.06 0.08 -8.32
C VAL A 34 -13.94 -0.09 -9.56
N THR A 35 -13.93 -1.27 -10.20
CA THR A 35 -14.81 -1.56 -11.35
C THR A 35 -16.29 -1.40 -10.99
N GLU A 36 -16.70 -1.89 -9.82
CA GLU A 36 -18.08 -1.74 -9.34
C GLU A 36 -18.45 -0.28 -9.05
N ALA A 37 -17.53 0.53 -8.51
CA ALA A 37 -17.74 1.97 -8.32
C ALA A 37 -17.87 2.71 -9.66
N THR A 38 -17.00 2.41 -10.63
CA THR A 38 -17.04 2.98 -11.98
C THR A 38 -18.31 2.59 -12.73
N ASN A 39 -18.75 1.33 -12.65
CA ASN A 39 -20.01 0.89 -13.27
C ASN A 39 -21.23 1.57 -12.66
N ARG A 40 -21.23 1.78 -11.34
CA ARG A 40 -22.27 2.54 -10.63
C ARG A 40 -22.30 3.99 -11.10
N LEU A 41 -21.14 4.64 -11.23
CA LEU A 41 -21.03 6.00 -11.78
C LEU A 41 -21.63 6.07 -13.19
N ASN A 42 -21.18 5.20 -14.10
CA ASN A 42 -21.66 5.20 -15.50
C ASN A 42 -23.18 5.02 -15.56
N SER A 43 -23.73 4.08 -14.80
CA SER A 43 -25.17 3.83 -14.74
C SER A 43 -25.95 5.03 -14.16
N ALA A 44 -25.38 5.74 -13.19
CA ALA A 44 -25.99 6.94 -12.61
C ALA A 44 -25.99 8.09 -13.63
N VAL A 45 -24.86 8.32 -14.30
CA VAL A 45 -24.71 9.34 -15.35
C VAL A 45 -25.69 9.10 -16.48
N ASP A 46 -25.80 7.87 -16.99
CA ASP A 46 -26.72 7.54 -18.08
C ASP A 46 -28.19 7.75 -17.69
N ARG A 47 -28.54 7.42 -16.44
CA ARG A 47 -29.88 7.68 -15.89
C ARG A 47 -30.18 9.18 -15.83
N ILE A 48 -29.24 10.00 -15.35
CA ILE A 48 -29.38 11.45 -15.25
C ILE A 48 -29.52 12.07 -16.66
N ARG A 49 -28.70 11.63 -17.62
CA ARG A 49 -28.80 12.06 -19.03
C ARG A 49 -30.18 11.76 -19.63
N GLY A 50 -30.73 10.59 -19.33
CA GLY A 50 -32.04 10.14 -19.82
C GLY A 50 -33.25 10.87 -19.22
N GLN A 51 -33.08 11.62 -18.13
CA GLN A 51 -34.18 12.35 -17.49
C GLN A 51 -34.52 13.63 -18.27
N ARG A 52 -35.61 13.58 -19.03
CA ARG A 52 -36.12 14.70 -19.84
C ARG A 52 -36.68 15.86 -19.01
N SER A 53 -37.05 15.61 -17.77
CA SER A 53 -37.58 16.62 -16.85
C SER A 53 -36.50 17.49 -16.20
N LEU A 54 -35.22 17.11 -16.32
CA LEU A 54 -34.12 17.88 -15.75
C LEU A 54 -33.58 18.89 -16.76
N SER A 55 -33.33 20.11 -16.30
CA SER A 55 -32.51 21.09 -17.02
C SER A 55 -31.06 20.62 -17.13
N ASP A 56 -30.30 21.21 -18.04
CA ASP A 56 -28.88 20.87 -18.22
C ASP A 56 -28.06 21.16 -16.95
N GLU A 57 -28.38 22.24 -16.23
CA GLU A 57 -27.76 22.57 -14.95
C GLU A 57 -28.09 21.51 -13.88
N ALA A 58 -29.35 21.08 -13.78
CA ALA A 58 -29.75 20.04 -12.84
C ALA A 58 -29.07 18.69 -13.15
N LYS A 59 -28.89 18.36 -14.43
CA LYS A 59 -28.11 17.19 -14.85
C LYS A 59 -26.64 17.32 -14.45
N ARG A 60 -26.04 18.49 -14.65
CA ARG A 60 -24.63 18.75 -14.29
C ARG A 60 -24.39 18.58 -12.79
N ILE A 61 -25.30 19.13 -11.96
CA ILE A 61 -25.30 18.94 -10.49
C ILE A 61 -25.45 17.47 -10.13
N GLY A 62 -26.41 16.77 -10.75
CA GLY A 62 -26.60 15.33 -10.52
C GLY A 62 -25.36 14.51 -10.85
N VAL A 63 -24.72 14.79 -11.99
CA VAL A 63 -23.48 14.12 -12.42
C VAL A 63 -22.32 14.45 -11.48
N ALA A 64 -22.20 15.70 -11.02
CA ALA A 64 -21.20 16.11 -10.04
C ALA A 64 -21.34 15.32 -8.73
N ARG A 65 -22.56 15.14 -8.22
CA ARG A 65 -22.83 14.34 -7.02
C ARG A 65 -22.43 12.87 -7.20
N ALA A 66 -22.86 12.26 -8.31
CA ALA A 66 -22.54 10.86 -8.61
C ALA A 66 -21.03 10.64 -8.77
N TYR A 67 -20.34 11.55 -9.46
CA TYR A 67 -18.88 11.50 -9.61
C TYR A 67 -18.17 11.66 -8.27
N ARG A 68 -18.56 12.64 -7.43
CA ARG A 68 -17.99 12.83 -6.10
C ARG A 68 -18.12 11.58 -5.25
N GLU A 69 -19.31 10.98 -5.19
CA GLU A 69 -19.54 9.74 -4.42
C GLU A 69 -18.63 8.60 -4.89
N ALA A 70 -18.51 8.39 -6.20
CA ALA A 70 -17.65 7.36 -6.76
C ALA A 70 -16.16 7.65 -6.50
N ARG A 71 -15.73 8.90 -6.65
CA ARG A 71 -14.36 9.37 -6.36
C ARG A 71 -14.00 9.11 -4.90
N ASP A 72 -14.87 9.50 -3.97
CA ASP A 72 -14.63 9.37 -2.54
C ASP A 72 -14.60 7.88 -2.14
N THR A 73 -15.48 7.06 -2.73
CA THR A 73 -15.46 5.59 -2.58
C THR A 73 -14.13 5.01 -3.02
N ILE A 74 -13.66 5.32 -4.24
CA ILE A 74 -12.39 4.82 -4.78
C ILE A 74 -11.20 5.30 -3.96
N ASN A 75 -11.17 6.57 -3.54
CA ASN A 75 -10.13 7.12 -2.67
C ASN A 75 -10.08 6.40 -1.31
N SER A 76 -11.25 6.08 -0.72
CA SER A 76 -11.31 5.34 0.53
C SER A 76 -10.75 3.91 0.38
N MET A 77 -11.00 3.25 -0.75
CA MET A 77 -10.43 1.93 -1.05
C MET A 77 -8.92 1.99 -1.19
N ARG A 78 -8.39 3.02 -1.87
CA ARG A 78 -6.94 3.26 -2.00
C ARG A 78 -6.29 3.44 -0.63
N GLN A 79 -6.90 4.27 0.22
CA GLN A 79 -6.38 4.51 1.57
C GLN A 79 -6.42 3.23 2.41
N ALA A 80 -7.54 2.51 2.41
CA ALA A 80 -7.67 1.26 3.15
C ALA A 80 -6.64 0.20 2.73
N GLU A 81 -6.31 0.10 1.43
CA GLU A 81 -5.27 -0.80 0.95
C GLU A 81 -3.88 -0.37 1.41
N THR A 82 -3.61 0.93 1.39
CA THR A 82 -2.35 1.51 1.88
C THR A 82 -2.18 1.21 3.37
N ASP A 83 -3.21 1.51 4.17
CA ASP A 83 -3.24 1.25 5.62
C ASP A 83 -3.09 -0.24 5.93
N ARG A 84 -3.72 -1.11 5.14
CA ARG A 84 -3.60 -2.57 5.28
C ARG A 84 -2.16 -3.03 5.07
N ILE A 85 -1.50 -2.55 4.01
CA ILE A 85 -0.10 -2.89 3.71
C ILE A 85 0.82 -2.35 4.81
N GLU A 86 0.68 -1.08 5.19
CA GLU A 86 1.52 -0.46 6.22
C GLU A 86 1.31 -1.09 7.60
N GLY A 87 0.07 -1.44 7.93
CA GLY A 87 -0.27 -2.18 9.14
C GLY A 87 0.37 -3.57 9.16
N ALA A 88 0.32 -4.30 8.04
CA ALA A 88 1.00 -5.60 7.89
C ALA A 88 2.52 -5.46 8.01
N ARG A 89 3.13 -4.48 7.32
CA ARG A 89 4.57 -4.20 7.41
C ARG A 89 5.00 -3.87 8.84
N THR A 90 4.22 -3.03 9.54
CA THR A 90 4.47 -2.65 10.95
C THR A 90 4.38 -3.85 11.87
N LYS A 91 3.35 -4.70 11.69
CA LYS A 91 3.17 -5.92 12.47
C LYS A 91 4.33 -6.89 12.27
N LEU A 92 4.69 -7.18 11.03
CA LEU A 92 5.79 -8.10 10.71
C LEU A 92 7.15 -7.53 11.16
N SER A 93 7.39 -6.24 10.98
CA SER A 93 8.60 -5.59 11.49
C SER A 93 8.68 -5.64 13.02
N ARG A 94 7.54 -5.49 13.72
CA ARG A 94 7.49 -5.68 15.18
C ARG A 94 7.74 -7.14 15.58
N GLN A 95 7.27 -8.11 14.80
CA GLN A 95 7.52 -9.53 15.06
C GLN A 95 8.99 -9.90 14.84
N LEU A 96 9.64 -9.32 13.83
CA LEU A 96 11.04 -9.58 13.49
C LEU A 96 12.02 -8.83 14.38
N PHE A 97 11.74 -7.55 14.63
CA PHE A 97 12.67 -6.58 15.20
C PHE A 97 12.15 -5.87 16.45
N GLY A 98 10.94 -6.20 16.91
CA GLY A 98 10.36 -5.66 18.13
C GLY A 98 10.47 -6.61 19.32
N HIS A 99 10.05 -6.10 20.48
CA HIS A 99 9.79 -6.93 21.66
C HIS A 99 8.33 -7.37 21.66
N VAL A 100 8.07 -8.59 22.09
CA VAL A 100 6.73 -9.14 22.27
C VAL A 100 6.47 -9.27 23.77
N GLY A 101 5.44 -8.60 24.28
CA GLY A 101 5.06 -8.61 25.70
C GLY A 101 5.38 -7.32 26.44
N GLU A 102 5.17 -7.31 27.75
CA GLU A 102 5.58 -6.19 28.61
C GLU A 102 7.11 -6.11 28.67
N ALA A 103 7.63 -4.88 28.63
CA ALA A 103 9.05 -4.61 28.80
C ALA A 103 9.21 -3.81 30.09
N ASP A 104 10.14 -4.24 30.95
CA ASP A 104 10.53 -3.43 32.10
C ASP A 104 11.28 -2.16 31.65
N ALA A 105 11.43 -1.19 32.56
CA ALA A 105 12.07 0.08 32.27
C ALA A 105 13.52 -0.08 31.78
N GLN A 106 14.25 -1.08 32.27
CA GLN A 106 15.63 -1.34 31.89
C GLN A 106 15.73 -1.83 30.44
N THR A 107 14.85 -2.74 30.04
CA THR A 107 14.73 -3.26 28.68
C THR A 107 14.41 -2.13 27.69
N VAL A 108 13.52 -1.22 28.07
CA VAL A 108 13.20 -0.04 27.25
C VAL A 108 14.45 0.84 27.04
N ILE A 109 15.22 1.10 28.09
CA ILE A 109 16.46 1.90 28.01
C ILE A 109 17.50 1.23 27.11
N ILE A 110 17.75 -0.06 27.29
CA ILE A 110 18.73 -0.82 26.50
C ILE A 110 18.33 -0.83 25.02
N ARG A 111 17.05 -1.05 24.72
CA ARG A 111 16.55 -1.04 23.33
C ARG A 111 16.68 0.33 22.69
N ARG A 112 16.45 1.40 23.45
CA ARG A 112 16.65 2.77 22.96
C ARG A 112 18.13 3.03 22.64
N ASP A 113 19.04 2.69 23.54
CA ASP A 113 20.49 2.83 23.29
C ASP A 113 20.93 2.03 22.06
N ALA A 114 20.48 0.77 21.95
CA ALA A 114 20.73 -0.07 20.78
C ALA A 114 20.23 0.57 19.49
N ALA A 115 19.02 1.13 19.47
CA ALA A 115 18.46 1.84 18.33
C ALA A 115 19.27 3.10 17.97
N ASP A 116 19.62 3.92 18.97
CA ASP A 116 20.42 5.14 18.77
C ASP A 116 21.82 4.82 18.25
N ARG A 117 22.40 3.68 18.63
CA ARG A 117 23.69 3.20 18.12
C ARG A 117 23.59 2.61 16.72
N ALA A 118 22.55 1.82 16.44
CA ALA A 118 22.30 1.27 15.11
C ALA A 118 22.07 2.38 14.07
N ALA A 119 21.36 3.45 14.45
CA ALA A 119 21.10 4.60 13.58
C ALA A 119 22.38 5.34 13.11
N LYS A 120 23.51 5.16 13.80
CA LYS A 120 24.81 5.74 13.42
C LYS A 120 25.52 4.93 12.33
N LEU A 121 25.05 3.72 12.02
CA LEU A 121 25.61 2.90 10.96
C LEU A 121 25.15 3.47 9.61
N THR A 122 26.09 3.91 8.79
CA THR A 122 25.78 4.60 7.52
C THR A 122 25.95 3.71 6.30
N ASN A 123 26.58 2.55 6.46
CA ASN A 123 26.83 1.63 5.36
C ASN A 123 26.66 0.17 5.78
N ARG A 124 26.41 -0.66 4.77
CA ARG A 124 26.15 -2.09 4.90
C ARG A 124 27.30 -2.86 5.56
N VAL A 125 28.55 -2.54 5.23
CA VAL A 125 29.72 -3.31 5.70
C VAL A 125 29.94 -3.12 7.19
N ASP A 126 29.80 -1.89 7.69
CA ASP A 126 29.92 -1.61 9.12
C ASP A 126 28.75 -2.21 9.90
N ALA A 127 27.55 -2.19 9.34
CA ALA A 127 26.39 -2.84 9.94
C ALA A 127 26.56 -4.36 10.03
N GLU A 128 27.07 -5.02 8.99
CA GLU A 128 27.40 -6.45 8.97
C GLU A 128 28.41 -6.80 10.07
N ARG A 129 29.47 -6.00 10.21
CA ARG A 129 30.51 -6.19 11.24
C ARG A 129 29.94 -6.01 12.65
N ALA A 130 29.15 -4.95 12.85
CA ALA A 130 28.51 -4.67 14.13
C ALA A 130 27.51 -5.77 14.51
N LEU A 131 26.75 -6.30 13.55
CA LEU A 131 25.81 -7.39 13.77
C LEU A 131 26.54 -8.66 14.21
N LYS A 132 27.60 -9.06 13.50
CA LYS A 132 28.40 -10.25 13.87
C LYS A 132 28.98 -10.14 15.27
N LEU A 133 29.43 -8.94 15.66
CA LEU A 133 29.94 -8.71 17.01
C LEU A 133 28.82 -8.80 18.06
N ALA A 134 27.64 -8.23 17.78
CA ALA A 134 26.49 -8.32 18.68
C ALA A 134 26.04 -9.79 18.87
N GLU A 135 25.95 -10.57 17.79
CA GLU A 135 25.65 -12.00 17.84
C GLU A 135 26.70 -12.78 18.64
N ALA A 136 28.00 -12.52 18.42
CA ALA A 136 29.08 -13.19 19.15
C ALA A 136 29.07 -12.89 20.66
N ASN A 137 28.59 -11.71 21.05
CA ASN A 137 28.48 -11.31 22.46
C ASN A 137 27.13 -11.68 23.10
N GLY A 138 26.20 -12.26 22.33
CA GLY A 138 24.84 -12.53 22.80
C GLY A 138 24.00 -11.26 23.03
N ASP A 139 24.37 -10.12 22.45
CA ASP A 139 23.63 -8.86 22.54
C ASP A 139 22.45 -8.86 21.57
N SER A 140 21.37 -9.53 21.96
CA SER A 140 20.18 -9.69 21.13
C SER A 140 19.49 -8.36 20.82
N HIS A 141 19.52 -7.39 21.74
CA HIS A 141 18.88 -6.10 21.53
C HIS A 141 19.64 -5.25 20.49
N MET A 142 20.97 -5.24 20.55
CA MET A 142 21.79 -4.58 19.54
C MET A 142 21.68 -5.27 18.17
N ALA A 143 21.75 -6.61 18.13
CA ALA A 143 21.57 -7.36 16.88
C ALA A 143 20.22 -7.04 16.22
N GLN A 144 19.15 -7.01 17.02
CA GLN A 144 17.81 -6.68 16.57
C GLN A 144 17.69 -5.25 16.04
N ALA A 145 18.29 -4.27 16.73
CA ALA A 145 18.30 -2.88 16.29
C ALA A 145 19.07 -2.68 14.98
N ILE A 146 20.22 -3.36 14.83
CA ILE A 146 21.01 -3.34 13.58
C ILE A 146 20.20 -3.95 12.44
N ALA A 147 19.53 -5.08 12.66
CA ALA A 147 18.70 -5.72 11.65
C ALA A 147 17.50 -4.86 11.23
N ALA A 148 16.85 -4.16 12.18
CA ALA A 148 15.78 -3.21 11.90
C ALA A 148 16.28 -2.06 11.01
N HIS A 149 17.43 -1.49 11.36
CA HIS A 149 18.06 -0.40 10.61
C HIS A 149 18.48 -0.85 9.20
N ALA A 150 19.05 -2.05 9.10
CA ALA A 150 19.40 -2.67 7.83
C ALA A 150 18.18 -2.89 6.93
N GLN A 151 17.04 -3.33 7.49
CA GLN A 151 15.80 -3.48 6.76
C GLN A 151 15.31 -2.13 6.21
N ALA A 152 15.37 -1.06 7.01
CA ALA A 152 14.99 0.28 6.56
C ALA A 152 15.88 0.83 5.44
N HIS A 153 17.13 0.38 5.35
CA HIS A 153 18.11 0.77 4.33
C HIS A 153 18.27 -0.26 3.20
N MET A 154 17.42 -1.28 3.14
CA MET A 154 17.46 -2.35 2.13
C MET A 154 18.79 -3.11 2.09
N TRP A 155 19.45 -3.27 3.24
CA TRP A 155 20.70 -4.04 3.37
C TRP A 155 20.40 -5.52 3.57
N GLY A 156 19.90 -6.17 2.52
CA GLY A 156 19.42 -7.56 2.57
C GLY A 156 20.43 -8.58 3.10
N GLU A 157 21.72 -8.41 2.83
CA GLU A 157 22.78 -9.28 3.36
C GLU A 157 22.83 -9.26 4.91
N VAL A 158 22.71 -8.07 5.52
CA VAL A 158 22.73 -7.90 6.98
C VAL A 158 21.50 -8.53 7.61
N VAL A 159 20.33 -8.36 6.99
CA VAL A 159 19.08 -9.02 7.43
C VAL A 159 19.20 -10.54 7.30
N GLY A 160 19.79 -11.04 6.21
CA GLY A 160 20.08 -12.47 6.03
C GLY A 160 20.98 -13.03 7.12
N THR A 161 22.06 -12.31 7.48
CA THR A 161 22.95 -12.69 8.60
C THR A 161 22.19 -12.74 9.93
N TYR A 162 21.28 -11.81 10.20
CA TYR A 162 20.45 -11.81 11.41
C TYR A 162 19.47 -12.99 11.45
N LEU A 163 18.90 -13.37 10.30
CA LEU A 163 17.95 -14.47 10.20
C LEU A 163 18.62 -15.85 10.26
N ALA A 164 19.91 -15.95 9.93
CA ALA A 164 20.65 -17.21 9.96
C ALA A 164 20.66 -17.87 11.36
N SER A 165 20.65 -17.10 12.44
CA SER A 165 20.53 -17.61 13.81
C SER A 165 19.08 -17.68 14.33
N ARG A 166 18.08 -17.33 13.50
CA ARG A 166 16.66 -17.21 13.88
C ARG A 166 15.73 -17.82 12.83
N PRO A 167 15.78 -19.14 12.58
CA PRO A 167 14.99 -19.79 11.53
C PRO A 167 13.47 -19.63 11.69
N GLN A 168 12.98 -19.46 12.92
CA GLN A 168 11.57 -19.18 13.23
C GLN A 168 11.09 -17.82 12.73
N ALA A 169 12.01 -16.88 12.46
CA ALA A 169 11.71 -15.55 11.97
C ALA A 169 11.69 -15.48 10.43
N THR A 170 12.22 -16.49 9.74
CA THR A 170 12.35 -16.50 8.28
C THR A 170 11.01 -16.32 7.57
N ALA A 171 9.96 -17.02 8.00
CA ALA A 171 8.63 -16.90 7.39
C ALA A 171 8.06 -15.47 7.48
N ALA A 172 8.25 -14.79 8.61
CA ALA A 172 7.80 -13.41 8.78
C ALA A 172 8.64 -12.42 7.94
N ALA A 173 9.93 -12.72 7.72
CA ALA A 173 10.81 -11.91 6.87
C ALA A 173 10.47 -12.08 5.39
N GLU A 174 10.20 -13.31 4.95
CA GLU A 174 9.69 -13.61 3.61
C GLU A 174 8.37 -12.87 3.36
N GLU A 175 7.42 -12.97 4.29
CA GLU A 175 6.15 -12.24 4.20
C GLU A 175 6.38 -10.72 4.11
N LEU A 176 7.25 -10.15 4.96
CA LEU A 176 7.55 -8.72 4.94
C LEU A 176 8.17 -8.29 3.60
N SER A 177 9.07 -9.09 3.04
CA SER A 177 9.69 -8.81 1.74
C SER A 177 8.74 -8.95 0.56
N SER A 178 7.69 -9.76 0.70
CA SER A 178 6.64 -9.91 -0.31
C SER A 178 5.68 -8.70 -0.38
N LEU A 179 5.59 -7.93 0.71
CA LEU A 179 4.75 -6.74 0.77
C LEU A 179 5.38 -5.59 -0.04
N PRO A 180 4.59 -4.86 -0.83
CA PRO A 180 5.09 -3.70 -1.54
C PRO A 180 5.54 -2.61 -0.56
N ASP A 181 6.43 -1.75 -1.04
CA ASP A 181 6.78 -0.49 -0.36
C ASP A 181 5.82 0.61 -0.84
N THR A 182 5.02 1.17 0.07
CA THR A 182 4.06 2.24 -0.24
C THR A 182 4.75 3.56 -0.58
N ALA A 183 6.04 3.69 -0.23
CA ALA A 183 6.86 4.83 -0.59
C ALA A 183 7.48 4.73 -1.99
N ASP A 184 7.50 3.53 -2.59
CA ASP A 184 8.10 3.30 -3.90
C ASP A 184 7.35 4.08 -5.00
N PRO A 185 8.05 4.86 -5.85
CA PRO A 185 7.42 5.61 -6.94
C PRO A 185 6.64 4.72 -7.92
N GLY A 186 7.13 3.51 -8.20
CA GLY A 186 6.47 2.55 -9.10
C GLY A 186 5.16 2.04 -8.51
N TRP A 187 5.14 1.70 -7.23
CA TRP A 187 3.93 1.32 -6.52
C TRP A 187 2.90 2.46 -6.51
N ARG A 188 3.33 3.69 -6.18
CA ARG A 188 2.44 4.87 -6.18
C ARG A 188 1.83 5.14 -7.55
N MET A 189 2.61 5.00 -8.62
CA MET A 189 2.10 5.12 -9.99
C MET A 189 1.09 4.01 -10.31
N GLY A 190 1.39 2.76 -9.94
CA GLY A 190 0.45 1.64 -10.09
C GLY A 190 -0.88 1.90 -9.40
N GLN A 191 -0.84 2.38 -8.14
CA GLN A 191 -2.05 2.78 -7.40
C GLN A 191 -2.79 3.93 -8.08
N ALA A 192 -2.09 4.95 -8.58
CA ALA A 192 -2.72 6.06 -9.29
C ALA A 192 -3.50 5.59 -10.53
N ILE A 193 -2.98 4.60 -11.26
CA ILE A 193 -3.66 3.99 -12.41
C ILE A 193 -4.85 3.14 -11.94
N THR A 194 -4.64 2.22 -10.99
CA THR A 194 -5.68 1.31 -10.51
C THR A 194 -6.88 2.03 -9.90
N TYR A 195 -6.64 3.12 -9.18
CA TYR A 195 -7.70 3.92 -8.52
C TYR A 195 -8.02 5.20 -9.29
N SER A 196 -7.72 5.23 -10.60
CA SER A 196 -8.14 6.34 -11.45
C SER A 196 -9.64 6.26 -11.73
N LEU A 197 -10.28 7.42 -11.76
CA LEU A 197 -11.67 7.57 -12.17
C LEU A 197 -11.73 8.54 -13.33
N MET A 198 -12.30 8.08 -14.45
CA MET A 198 -12.50 8.95 -15.61
C MET A 198 -13.61 9.95 -15.29
N ARG A 199 -13.35 11.22 -15.57
CA ARG A 199 -14.32 12.27 -15.36
C ARG A 199 -15.39 12.27 -16.45
N PRO A 200 -16.69 12.35 -16.11
CA PRO A 200 -17.76 12.56 -17.09
C PRO A 200 -17.59 13.88 -17.85
N SER A 201 -18.00 13.90 -19.13
CA SER A 201 -17.89 15.06 -20.03
C SER A 201 -18.62 16.31 -19.51
N GLU A 202 -19.69 16.15 -18.74
CA GLU A 202 -20.44 17.24 -18.10
C GLU A 202 -19.60 18.05 -17.11
N LEU A 203 -18.52 17.45 -16.60
CA LEU A 203 -17.60 18.02 -15.63
C LEU A 203 -16.23 18.33 -16.28
N GLU A 204 -16.14 18.29 -17.61
CA GLU A 204 -14.92 18.68 -18.31
C GLU A 204 -14.64 20.18 -18.09
N GLY A 205 -13.35 20.53 -17.98
CA GLY A 205 -12.92 21.92 -17.82
C GLY A 205 -13.11 22.55 -16.44
N ILE A 206 -13.72 21.86 -15.47
CA ILE A 206 -13.84 22.35 -14.08
C ILE A 206 -12.88 21.62 -13.13
N SER A 207 -12.40 22.28 -12.08
CA SER A 207 -11.51 21.66 -11.08
C SER A 207 -12.28 20.74 -10.11
N GLU A 208 -11.57 19.87 -9.37
CA GLU A 208 -12.20 19.03 -8.34
C GLU A 208 -12.94 19.86 -7.28
N TYR A 209 -12.37 21.00 -6.87
CA TYR A 209 -13.04 21.94 -5.97
C TYR A 209 -14.36 22.48 -6.54
N GLN A 210 -14.40 22.79 -7.84
CA GLN A 210 -15.63 23.23 -8.51
C GLN A 210 -16.65 22.10 -8.64
N VAL A 211 -16.20 20.85 -8.82
CA VAL A 211 -17.08 19.68 -8.81
C VAL A 211 -17.72 19.51 -7.43
N ASP A 212 -16.95 19.65 -6.35
CA ASP A 212 -17.47 19.56 -4.99
C ASP A 212 -18.49 20.67 -4.70
N ALA A 213 -18.15 21.91 -5.06
CA ALA A 213 -19.08 23.03 -4.94
C ALA A 213 -20.37 22.82 -5.73
N LEU A 214 -20.27 22.28 -6.95
CA LEU A 214 -21.43 21.97 -7.79
C LEU A 214 -22.28 20.83 -7.21
N ALA A 215 -21.64 19.83 -6.61
CA ALA A 215 -22.32 18.72 -5.96
C ALA A 215 -23.11 19.16 -4.73
N ASP A 216 -22.64 20.21 -4.03
CA ASP A 216 -23.29 20.78 -2.84
C ASP A 216 -24.43 21.75 -3.16
N THR A 217 -24.56 22.21 -4.40
CA THR A 217 -25.66 23.08 -4.84
C THR A 217 -27.00 22.39 -4.58
N VAL A 218 -27.90 23.05 -3.83
CA VAL A 218 -29.29 22.60 -3.63
C VAL A 218 -30.12 23.01 -4.85
N LEU A 219 -30.88 22.06 -5.40
CA LEU A 219 -31.84 22.37 -6.47
C LEU A 219 -33.12 22.87 -5.82
N ASP A 220 -33.46 24.13 -6.03
CA ASP A 220 -34.79 24.64 -5.73
C ASP A 220 -35.77 24.01 -6.73
N GLY A 221 -36.75 23.28 -6.18
CA GLY A 221 -37.73 22.50 -6.96
C GLY A 221 -38.88 23.33 -7.51
#